data_AF-A0A409YKZ7-F1
#
_entry.id   AF-A0A409YKZ7-F1
#
_cell.length_a   1.000
_cell.length_b   1.000
_cell.length_c   1.000
_cell.angle_alpha   90.00
_cell.angle_beta   90.00
_cell.angle_gamma   90.00
#
_symmetry.space_group_name_H-M   'P 1'
#
loop_
_entity.id
_entity.type
_entity.pdbx_description
1 polymer ?
#
loop_
_entity_poly.entity_id
_entity_poly.type
_entity_poly.pdbx_seq_one_letter_code
_entity_poly.pdbx_strand_id
1 'polypeptide(L)'
;MKFTAVLAVLAASASANAFTIAAWANTNYSGTQFQTTGTGTYNVGFLAKSYKWISDGRDGCCIKFCNGSRETGYRCGAYSNTNVTSANQFNKVVTGCGSTVLNC
;
A
#
# COMPACT_ATOMS: atom_id res chain seq x y z
N MET A 1 23.19 20.33 -45.58
CA MET A 1 23.78 19.89 -44.30
C MET A 1 22.75 19.00 -43.62
N LYS A 2 23.03 17.71 -43.43
CA LYS A 2 22.07 16.75 -42.83
C LYS A 2 22.32 16.69 -41.32
N PHE A 3 21.36 17.15 -40.52
CA PHE A 3 21.44 17.06 -39.06
C PHE A 3 20.73 15.79 -38.60
N THR A 4 21.51 14.80 -38.18
CA THR A 4 20.99 13.58 -37.56
C THR A 4 20.78 13.85 -36.08
N ALA A 5 19.53 14.08 -35.66
CA ALA A 5 19.18 14.19 -34.25
C ALA A 5 19.09 12.78 -33.65
N VAL A 6 20.04 12.43 -32.79
CA VAL A 6 19.97 11.21 -31.97
C VAL A 6 19.09 11.53 -30.76
N LEU A 7 17.83 11.06 -30.83
CA LEU A 7 16.92 11.07 -29.68
C LEU A 7 17.35 9.96 -28.71
N ALA A 8 18.10 10.33 -27.67
CA ALA A 8 18.33 9.45 -26.53
C ALA A 8 17.03 9.34 -25.72
N VAL A 9 16.33 8.22 -25.86
CA VAL A 9 15.20 7.87 -25.00
C VAL A 9 15.75 7.47 -23.64
N LEU A 10 15.68 8.39 -22.67
CA LEU A 10 15.82 8.05 -21.25
C LEU A 10 14.62 7.19 -20.87
N ALA A 11 14.79 5.87 -20.95
CA ALA A 11 13.86 4.93 -20.34
C ALA A 11 13.95 5.13 -18.82
N ALA A 12 13.11 6.00 -18.27
CA ALA A 12 12.81 5.98 -16.86
C ALA A 12 12.17 4.62 -16.59
N SER A 13 12.92 3.71 -15.98
CA SER A 13 12.41 2.49 -15.39
C SER A 13 11.47 2.89 -14.26
N ALA A 14 10.23 3.20 -14.60
CA ALA A 14 9.14 3.21 -13.65
C ALA A 14 9.09 1.79 -13.08
N SER A 15 9.67 1.59 -11.90
CA SER A 15 9.45 0.41 -11.10
C SER A 15 7.94 0.30 -10.94
N ALA A 16 7.31 -0.58 -11.70
CA ALA A 16 5.89 -0.85 -11.56
C ALA A 16 5.70 -1.27 -10.10
N ASN A 17 5.01 -0.44 -9.34
CA ASN A 17 4.75 -0.72 -7.94
C ASN A 17 3.99 -2.05 -7.87
N ALA A 18 4.61 -3.07 -7.26
CA ALA A 18 4.13 -4.45 -7.32
C ALA A 18 2.87 -4.71 -6.47
N PHE A 19 2.42 -3.71 -5.73
CA PHE A 19 1.27 -3.81 -4.84
C PHE A 19 0.36 -2.58 -4.91
N THR A 20 -0.84 -2.75 -4.37
CA THR A 20 -1.81 -1.69 -4.08
C THR A 20 -2.46 -1.98 -2.74
N ILE A 21 -2.49 -0.98 -1.86
CA ILE A 21 -3.39 -0.99 -0.71
C ILE A 21 -4.57 -0.07 -1.00
N ALA A 22 -5.78 -0.59 -0.84
CA ALA A 22 -7.00 0.19 -0.75
C ALA A 22 -7.68 -0.06 0.60
N ALA A 23 -8.08 0.99 1.30
CA ALA A 23 -8.74 0.94 2.60
C ALA A 23 -10.00 1.81 2.60
N TRP A 24 -11.02 1.41 3.37
CA TRP A 24 -12.32 2.09 3.42
C TRP A 24 -12.79 2.34 4.84
N ALA A 25 -13.49 3.46 5.03
CA ALA A 25 -14.01 3.90 6.33
C ALA A 25 -15.12 3.00 6.89
N ASN A 26 -15.81 2.24 6.04
CA ASN A 26 -16.85 1.30 6.43
C ASN A 26 -16.51 -0.13 6.02
N THR A 27 -17.32 -1.08 6.50
CA THR A 27 -17.22 -2.48 6.10
C THR A 27 -17.61 -2.65 4.63
N ASN A 28 -17.28 -3.81 4.06
CA ASN A 28 -17.64 -4.21 2.70
C ASN A 28 -17.13 -3.23 1.62
N TYR A 29 -15.98 -2.58 1.86
CA TYR A 29 -15.31 -1.68 0.91
C TYR A 29 -16.14 -0.45 0.53
N SER A 30 -16.75 0.21 1.52
CA SER A 30 -17.67 1.33 1.29
C SER A 30 -17.30 2.60 2.07
N GLY A 31 -17.85 3.74 1.65
CA GLY A 31 -17.55 5.06 2.22
C GLY A 31 -16.24 5.63 1.69
N THR A 32 -15.63 6.54 2.46
CA THR A 32 -14.36 7.19 2.11
C THR A 32 -13.28 6.16 1.87
N GLN A 33 -12.54 6.32 0.78
CA GLN A 33 -11.46 5.42 0.36
C GLN A 33 -10.11 6.11 0.45
N PHE A 34 -9.11 5.36 0.92
CA PHE A 34 -7.70 5.64 0.78
C PHE A 34 -7.09 4.59 -0.15
N GLN A 35 -6.20 5.00 -1.06
CA GLN A 35 -5.48 4.07 -1.92
C GLN A 35 -4.06 4.56 -2.19
N THR A 36 -3.09 3.66 -2.16
CA THR A 36 -1.72 3.93 -2.63
C THR A 36 -1.08 2.68 -3.20
N THR A 37 -0.10 2.88 -4.07
CA THR A 37 0.81 1.85 -4.58
C THR A 37 2.25 2.10 -4.13
N GLY A 38 2.51 3.18 -3.39
CA GLY A 38 3.86 3.55 -2.94
C GLY A 38 4.29 2.82 -1.67
N THR A 39 5.61 2.72 -1.49
CA THR A 39 6.25 2.35 -0.22
C THR A 39 6.36 3.59 0.68
N GLY A 40 6.24 3.40 1.99
CA GLY A 40 6.34 4.47 2.97
C GLY A 40 5.29 4.37 4.07
N THR A 41 5.16 5.45 4.84
CA THR A 41 4.17 5.57 5.92
C THR A 41 3.06 6.52 5.50
N TYR A 42 1.82 6.09 5.62
CA TYR A 42 0.66 6.86 5.19
C TYR A 42 -0.40 6.90 6.28
N ASN A 43 -0.85 8.10 6.63
CA ASN A 43 -2.08 8.28 7.39
C ASN A 43 -3.27 8.15 6.45
N VAL A 44 -4.22 7.30 6.85
CA VAL A 44 -5.42 6.99 6.05
C VAL A 44 -6.45 8.13 6.12
N GLY A 45 -6.39 8.96 7.17
CA GLY A 45 -7.32 10.09 7.38
C GLY A 45 -8.66 9.70 8.00
N PHE A 46 -8.90 8.42 8.20
CA PHE A 46 -10.05 7.86 8.89
C PHE A 46 -9.68 6.52 9.55
N LEU A 47 -10.55 6.02 10.42
CA LEU A 47 -10.41 4.68 10.99
C LEU A 47 -10.97 3.65 10.01
N ALA A 48 -10.09 2.90 9.35
CA ALA A 48 -10.44 1.93 8.32
C ALA A 48 -11.04 0.65 8.91
N LYS A 49 -12.13 0.19 8.28
CA LYS A 49 -12.92 -0.99 8.68
C LYS A 49 -12.94 -2.09 7.63
N SER A 50 -12.44 -1.82 6.43
CA SER A 50 -12.20 -2.85 5.41
C SER A 50 -11.04 -2.45 4.52
N TYR A 51 -10.37 -3.43 3.91
CA TYR A 51 -9.23 -3.19 3.04
C TYR A 51 -8.98 -4.30 2.04
N LYS A 52 -8.25 -3.96 0.97
CA LYS A 52 -7.68 -4.88 0.00
C LYS A 52 -6.19 -4.59 -0.14
N TRP A 53 -5.37 -5.53 0.28
CA TRP A 53 -3.96 -5.60 -0.06
C TRP A 53 -3.81 -6.48 -1.30
N ILE A 54 -3.48 -5.85 -2.42
CA ILE A 54 -3.24 -6.51 -3.70
C ILE A 54 -1.74 -6.50 -3.87
N SER A 55 -1.11 -7.66 -3.88
CA SER A 55 0.35 -7.80 -3.95
C SER A 55 0.63 -9.19 -4.49
N ASP A 56 1.59 -9.31 -5.41
CA ASP A 56 2.06 -10.62 -5.83
C ASP A 56 2.81 -11.23 -4.64
N GLY A 57 2.47 -12.43 -4.19
CA GLY A 57 3.16 -13.05 -3.04
C GLY A 57 4.68 -13.23 -3.21
N ARG A 58 5.22 -12.99 -4.42
CA ARG A 58 6.64 -13.02 -4.76
C ARG A 58 7.28 -11.63 -4.91
N ASP A 59 6.52 -10.56 -4.78
CA ASP A 59 7.04 -9.19 -4.90
C ASP A 59 7.92 -8.77 -3.70
N GLY A 60 7.89 -9.54 -2.62
CA GLY A 60 8.64 -9.27 -1.40
C GLY A 60 8.13 -8.03 -0.66
N CYS A 61 6.94 -7.54 -0.99
CA CYS A 61 6.32 -6.37 -0.41
C CYS A 61 5.37 -6.75 0.71
N CYS A 62 5.40 -5.96 1.76
CA CYS A 62 4.61 -6.16 2.95
C CYS A 62 3.99 -4.84 3.39
N ILE A 63 2.89 -4.97 4.11
CA ILE A 63 2.15 -3.89 4.72
C ILE A 63 1.94 -4.19 6.20
N LYS A 64 2.14 -3.16 7.02
CA LYS A 64 1.76 -3.13 8.43
C LYS A 64 0.61 -2.14 8.62
N PHE A 65 -0.41 -2.56 9.36
CA PHE A 65 -1.56 -1.76 9.73
C PHE A 65 -1.36 -1.26 11.15
N CYS A 66 -1.62 0.03 11.36
CA CYS A 66 -1.36 0.70 12.62
C CYS A 66 -2.57 1.54 13.05
N ASN A 67 -2.84 1.55 14.34
CA ASN A 67 -3.71 2.54 14.98
C ASN A 67 -2.86 3.43 15.88
N GLY A 68 -2.48 4.60 15.38
CA GLY A 68 -1.41 5.40 15.98
C GLY A 68 -0.08 4.65 15.94
N SER A 69 0.55 4.45 17.11
CA SER A 69 1.79 3.69 17.27
C SER A 69 1.58 2.19 17.54
N ARG A 70 0.32 1.73 17.64
CA ARG A 70 0.02 0.32 17.91
C ARG A 70 -0.16 -0.45 16.60
N GLU A 71 0.55 -1.57 16.48
CA GLU A 71 0.33 -2.53 15.38
C GLU A 71 -1.01 -3.25 15.52
N THR A 72 -1.77 -3.31 14.44
CA THR A 72 -3.07 -4.00 14.37
C THR A 72 -3.10 -5.12 13.33
N GLY A 73 -2.07 -5.24 12.50
CA GLY A 73 -1.92 -6.36 11.58
C GLY A 73 -0.71 -6.21 10.66
N TYR A 74 -0.35 -7.31 10.01
CA TYR A 74 0.75 -7.39 9.06
C TYR A 74 0.42 -8.39 7.95
N ARG A 75 0.79 -8.07 6.70
CA ARG A 75 0.58 -8.92 5.52
C ARG A 75 1.71 -8.75 4.52
N CYS A 76 2.10 -9.82 3.86
CA CYS A 76 2.94 -9.76 2.66
C CYS A 76 2.18 -10.29 1.44
N GLY A 77 1.52 -11.44 1.56
CA GLY A 77 0.63 -11.93 0.51
C GLY A 77 -0.68 -11.15 0.39
N ALA A 78 -1.24 -11.09 -0.82
CA ALA A 78 -2.53 -10.49 -1.10
C ALA A 78 -3.61 -10.97 -0.12
N TYR A 79 -4.40 -10.03 0.38
CA TYR A 79 -5.49 -10.32 1.31
C TYR A 79 -6.56 -9.24 1.24
N SER A 80 -7.81 -9.66 1.37
CA SER A 80 -8.95 -8.76 1.42
C SER A 80 -9.74 -9.02 2.69
N ASN A 81 -10.06 -7.97 3.42
CA ASN A 81 -10.89 -8.05 4.62
C ASN A 81 -12.09 -7.12 4.49
N THR A 82 -13.29 -7.69 4.42
CA THR A 82 -14.55 -6.94 4.35
C THR A 82 -14.95 -6.35 5.69
N ASN A 83 -14.46 -6.88 6.81
CA ASN A 83 -14.87 -6.46 8.15
C ASN A 83 -13.73 -6.63 9.16
N VAL A 84 -12.89 -5.60 9.26
CA VAL A 84 -11.84 -5.52 10.26
C VAL A 84 -12.48 -5.36 11.64
N THR A 85 -12.26 -6.33 12.51
CA THR A 85 -12.70 -6.30 13.91
C THR A 85 -12.31 -4.99 14.58
N SER A 86 -13.18 -4.42 15.42
CA SER A 86 -12.98 -3.11 16.06
C SER A 86 -11.61 -2.97 16.75
N ALA A 87 -11.10 -4.04 17.36
CA ALA A 87 -9.79 -4.06 17.99
C ALA A 87 -8.60 -3.91 17.02
N ASN A 88 -8.79 -4.18 15.73
CA ASN A 88 -7.75 -4.19 14.70
C ASN A 88 -7.93 -3.11 13.63
N GLN A 89 -8.96 -2.26 13.75
CA GLN A 89 -9.15 -1.11 12.85
C GLN A 89 -7.93 -0.18 12.93
N PHE A 90 -7.59 0.43 11.81
CA PHE A 90 -6.32 1.13 11.63
C PHE A 90 -6.54 2.52 11.01
N ASN A 91 -5.66 3.46 11.31
CA ASN A 91 -5.67 4.81 10.74
C ASN A 91 -4.36 5.17 10.04
N LYS A 92 -3.38 4.25 10.05
CA LYS A 92 -2.09 4.38 9.42
C LYS A 92 -1.68 3.05 8.80
N VAL A 93 -1.01 3.12 7.65
CA VAL A 93 -0.41 1.97 6.99
C VAL A 93 1.05 2.24 6.69
N VAL A 94 1.88 1.21 6.78
CA VAL A 94 3.31 1.27 6.47
C VAL A 94 3.61 0.18 5.47
N THR A 95 4.07 0.56 4.28
CA THR A 95 4.35 -0.34 3.17
C THR A 95 5.83 -0.33 2.84
N GLY A 96 6.38 -1.48 2.48
CA GLY A 96 7.78 -1.61 2.11
C GLY A 96 8.09 -2.99 1.56
N CYS A 97 9.20 -3.13 0.85
CA CYS A 97 9.60 -4.40 0.23
C CYS A 97 11.00 -4.82 0.65
N GLY A 98 11.30 -6.11 0.50
CA GLY A 98 12.59 -6.70 0.88
C GLY A 98 12.87 -6.56 2.38
N SER A 99 13.97 -5.90 2.73
CA SER A 99 14.43 -5.70 4.11
C SER A 99 13.89 -4.41 4.78
N THR A 100 12.91 -3.75 4.16
CA THR A 100 12.35 -2.50 4.70
C THR A 100 11.68 -2.76 6.06
N VAL A 101 12.10 -2.03 7.10
CA VAL A 101 11.50 -2.11 8.43
C VAL A 101 10.17 -1.37 8.45
N LEU A 102 9.08 -2.05 8.79
CA LEU A 102 7.75 -1.47 8.90
C LEU A 102 7.41 -1.19 10.37
N ASN A 103 7.47 0.07 10.78
CA ASN A 103 7.20 0.50 12.16
C ASN A 103 5.91 1.32 12.26
N CYS A 104 5.04 0.90 13.19
CA CYS A 104 4.05 1.81 13.76
C CYS A 104 4.75 2.73 14.77
#